data_AF-A0A7X6THY0-F1
#
_entry.id   AF-A0A7X6THY0-F1
#
_cell.length_a   1.000
_cell.length_b   1.000
_cell.length_c   1.000
_cell.angle_alpha   90.00
_cell.angle_beta   90.00
_cell.angle_gamma   90.00
#
_symmetry.space_group_name_H-M   'P 1'
#
loop_
_entity.id
_entity.type
_entity.pdbx_description
1 polymer ?
#
loop_
_entity_poly.entity_id
_entity_poly.type
_entity_poly.pdbx_seq_one_letter_code
_entity_poly.pdbx_strand_id
1 'polypeptide(L)'
;MVWAASFRVAGAAAAGMVCRMLPAGGPSLFPCPCEQRMRVPSPSKTSPAAGSLRVVPVQSRADRAAFLRLPRSLYQDDPHWVEPLHLEQRQWFAADNPFYEHAEARFWLALRDGRPVGRISAQVDRLHLERHRDSAGFFGLLEAEDQDETVRALLATAEDWLRERGMAHVRGPFNLSVNQECGLLVDGFDRPPMLMMGHARPYYAAR
;
A
#
# COMPACT_ATOMS: atom_id res chain seq x y z
N MET A 1 -7.56 -10.61 -8.50
CA MET A 1 -8.79 -9.80 -8.39
C MET A 1 -8.39 -8.54 -7.64
N VAL A 2 -8.27 -7.40 -8.35
CA VAL A 2 -7.78 -6.14 -7.78
C VAL A 2 -8.89 -5.54 -6.91
N TRP A 3 -8.68 -5.47 -5.60
CA TRP A 3 -9.55 -4.72 -4.70
C TRP A 3 -9.13 -3.24 -4.69
N ALA A 4 -10.08 -2.35 -4.93
CA ALA A 4 -9.91 -0.91 -4.72
C ALA A 4 -10.39 -0.57 -3.32
N ALA A 5 -9.50 -0.03 -2.46
CA ALA A 5 -9.93 0.54 -1.20
C ALA A 5 -10.40 1.98 -1.46
N SER A 6 -11.65 2.25 -1.12
CA SER A 6 -12.22 3.61 -1.13
C SER A 6 -12.50 4.01 0.31
N PHE A 7 -11.74 4.98 0.82
CA PHE A 7 -11.97 5.53 2.15
C PHE A 7 -12.62 6.91 2.02
N ARG A 8 -13.64 7.16 2.83
CA ARG A 8 -14.03 8.54 3.14
C ARG A 8 -13.01 9.07 4.11
N VAL A 9 -12.57 10.31 3.91
CA VAL A 9 -11.78 11.03 4.91
C VAL A 9 -12.68 11.22 6.14
N ALA A 10 -12.52 10.35 7.15
CA ALA A 10 -13.48 10.22 8.23
C ALA A 10 -13.22 11.23 9.35
N GLY A 11 -14.30 11.92 9.77
CA GLY A 11 -14.41 12.53 11.09
C GLY A 11 -14.77 11.47 12.13
N ALA A 12 -14.22 11.62 13.34
CA ALA A 12 -14.34 10.67 14.44
C ALA A 12 -15.79 10.52 14.96
N ALA A 13 -16.26 9.27 15.09
CA ALA A 13 -17.05 8.79 16.22
C ALA A 13 -17.27 7.27 16.13
N ALA A 14 -17.02 6.58 17.24
CA ALA A 14 -17.19 5.15 17.45
C ALA A 14 -18.64 4.77 17.77
N ALA A 15 -19.02 3.52 17.47
CA ALA A 15 -19.77 2.63 18.36
C ALA A 15 -19.93 1.24 17.70
N GLY A 16 -19.76 0.19 18.49
CA GLY A 16 -19.76 -1.19 18.04
C GLY A 16 -21.14 -1.80 17.87
N MET A 17 -21.18 -3.01 17.30
CA MET A 17 -22.28 -3.94 17.54
C MET A 17 -21.86 -5.40 17.37
N VAL A 18 -22.00 -6.08 18.50
CA VAL A 18 -22.05 -7.50 18.85
C VAL A 18 -22.42 -8.48 17.73
N CYS A 19 -21.60 -9.52 17.62
CA CYS A 19 -21.81 -10.74 16.84
C CYS A 19 -22.88 -11.63 17.48
N ARG A 20 -23.84 -12.13 16.68
CA ARG A 20 -24.84 -13.12 17.10
C ARG A 20 -24.72 -14.35 16.21
N MET A 21 -24.13 -15.43 16.73
CA MET A 21 -24.11 -16.75 16.11
C MET A 21 -25.47 -17.45 16.32
N LEU A 22 -26.00 -18.04 15.25
CA LEU A 22 -27.06 -19.05 15.29
C LEU A 22 -26.46 -20.42 14.96
N PRO A 23 -26.93 -21.52 15.58
CA PRO A 23 -26.42 -22.86 15.31
C PRO A 23 -27.26 -23.58 14.23
N ALA A 24 -26.58 -24.25 13.31
CA ALA A 24 -27.09 -25.36 12.50
C ALA A 24 -25.84 -26.19 12.14
N GLY A 25 -25.73 -27.51 12.26
CA GLY A 25 -26.70 -28.58 12.42
C GLY A 25 -26.11 -29.77 11.65
N GLY A 26 -26.00 -30.95 12.28
CA GLY A 26 -25.79 -32.25 11.60
C GLY A 26 -24.39 -32.89 11.75
N PRO A 27 -24.28 -34.14 12.23
CA PRO A 27 -23.02 -34.89 12.27
C PRO A 27 -22.80 -35.64 10.94
N SER A 28 -21.79 -35.22 10.18
CA SER A 28 -21.29 -35.97 9.03
C SER A 28 -20.20 -36.94 9.49
N LEU A 29 -20.56 -38.22 9.59
CA LEU A 29 -19.68 -39.35 9.84
C LEU A 29 -18.92 -39.75 8.56
N PHE A 30 -17.96 -38.94 8.11
CA PHE A 30 -16.90 -39.37 7.19
C PHE A 30 -15.68 -38.44 7.35
N PRO A 31 -14.54 -38.92 7.88
CA PRO A 31 -13.34 -38.10 7.93
C PRO A 31 -12.74 -37.96 6.52
N CYS A 32 -12.58 -36.71 6.08
CA CYS A 32 -11.94 -36.36 4.82
C CYS A 32 -10.41 -36.59 4.95
N PRO A 33 -9.74 -37.39 4.11
CA PRO A 33 -8.33 -37.75 4.30
C PRO A 33 -7.31 -36.64 3.95
N CYS A 34 -7.74 -35.41 3.66
CA CYS A 34 -6.87 -34.34 3.14
C CYS A 34 -6.55 -33.20 4.12
N GLU A 35 -7.08 -33.21 5.35
CA GLU A 35 -6.87 -32.12 6.32
C GLU A 35 -5.53 -32.17 7.09
N GLN A 36 -4.60 -33.04 6.73
CA GLN A 36 -3.23 -33.00 7.25
C GLN A 36 -2.31 -32.19 6.33
N ARG A 37 -2.72 -30.96 5.99
CA ARG A 37 -1.82 -29.99 5.36
C ARG A 37 -1.15 -29.15 6.44
N MET A 38 0.05 -29.61 6.79
CA MET A 38 1.17 -28.90 7.41
C MET A 38 0.84 -27.50 7.94
N ARG A 39 0.81 -27.36 9.27
CA ARG A 39 1.07 -26.08 9.94
C ARG A 39 2.38 -25.54 9.39
N VAL A 40 2.30 -24.54 8.52
CA VAL A 40 3.44 -23.68 8.22
C VAL A 40 3.78 -22.97 9.53
N PRO A 41 4.98 -23.15 10.10
CA PRO A 41 5.37 -22.36 11.25
C PRO A 41 5.40 -20.89 10.79
N SER A 42 4.49 -20.08 11.34
CA SER A 42 4.57 -18.62 11.23
C SER A 42 5.95 -18.20 11.75
N PRO A 43 6.77 -17.48 10.97
CA PRO A 43 8.01 -16.93 11.49
C PRO A 43 7.64 -16.02 12.66
N SER A 44 8.24 -16.35 13.81
CA SER A 44 8.10 -15.64 15.07
C SER A 44 8.23 -14.14 14.88
N LYS A 45 7.23 -13.39 15.36
CA LYS A 45 7.23 -11.93 15.46
C LYS A 45 8.39 -11.49 16.36
N THR A 46 9.55 -11.26 15.77
CA THR A 46 10.59 -10.46 16.43
C THR A 46 10.11 -9.03 16.35
N SER A 47 9.47 -8.53 17.40
CA SER A 47 9.10 -7.12 17.49
C SER A 47 10.38 -6.29 17.38
N PRO A 48 10.62 -5.54 16.30
CA PRO A 48 11.67 -4.54 16.32
C PRO A 48 11.28 -3.47 17.35
N ALA A 49 12.29 -2.95 18.05
CA ALA A 49 12.15 -1.93 19.07
C ALA A 49 11.36 -0.71 18.54
N ALA A 50 10.63 -0.06 19.45
CA ALA A 50 9.89 1.19 19.23
C ALA A 50 10.87 2.36 18.95
N GLY A 51 11.50 2.33 17.78
CA GLY A 51 12.33 3.41 17.26
C GLY A 51 11.48 4.62 16.88
N SER A 52 12.08 5.81 16.88
CA SER A 52 11.38 7.04 16.53
C SER A 52 11.00 7.05 15.05
N LEU A 53 9.70 7.04 14.77
CA LEU A 53 9.15 7.11 13.42
C LEU A 53 8.92 8.57 13.00
N ARG A 54 9.40 8.94 11.81
CA ARG A 54 9.10 10.23 11.17
C ARG A 54 8.76 10.03 9.70
N VAL A 55 7.78 10.78 9.19
CA VAL A 55 7.46 10.82 7.76
C VAL A 55 8.02 12.10 7.16
N VAL A 56 8.81 11.99 6.09
CA VAL A 56 9.48 13.12 5.44
C VAL A 56 9.17 13.16 3.94
N PRO A 57 9.00 14.35 3.33
CA PRO A 57 8.80 14.47 1.90
C PRO A 57 10.07 14.09 1.14
N VAL A 58 9.91 13.46 -0.03
CA VAL A 58 11.02 13.18 -0.95
C VAL A 58 11.38 14.46 -1.72
N GLN A 59 12.54 15.05 -1.43
CA GLN A 59 12.93 16.33 -2.02
C GLN A 59 14.26 16.24 -2.77
N SER A 60 15.23 15.53 -2.19
CA SER A 60 16.58 15.44 -2.73
C SER A 60 16.76 14.24 -3.66
N ARG A 61 17.86 14.25 -4.44
CA ARG A 61 18.28 13.08 -5.22
C ARG A 61 18.54 11.85 -4.35
N ALA A 62 19.02 12.06 -3.12
CA ALA A 62 19.26 11.00 -2.16
C ALA A 62 17.93 10.37 -1.69
N ASP A 63 16.92 11.19 -1.41
CA ASP A 63 15.59 10.71 -1.01
C ASP A 63 14.94 9.91 -2.12
N ARG A 64 15.01 10.40 -3.37
CA ARG A 64 14.48 9.68 -4.54
C ARG A 64 15.16 8.31 -4.66
N ALA A 65 16.47 8.25 -4.51
CA ALA A 65 17.21 6.99 -4.57
C ALA A 65 16.84 6.05 -3.40
N ALA A 66 16.59 6.58 -2.19
CA ALA A 66 16.10 5.80 -1.06
C ALA A 66 14.68 5.27 -1.30
N PHE A 67 13.78 6.10 -1.85
CA PHE A 67 12.42 5.75 -2.21
C PHE A 67 12.36 4.60 -3.23
N LEU A 68 13.21 4.65 -4.26
CA LEU A 68 13.28 3.60 -5.28
C LEU A 68 13.87 2.29 -4.75
N ARG A 69 14.86 2.36 -3.84
CA ARG A 69 15.53 1.16 -3.29
C ARG A 69 14.77 0.48 -2.15
N LEU A 70 13.89 1.20 -1.46
CA LEU A 70 13.20 0.68 -0.27
C LEU A 70 12.52 -0.69 -0.49
N PRO A 71 11.78 -0.95 -1.58
CA PRO A 71 11.15 -2.26 -1.78
C PRO A 71 12.16 -3.40 -1.72
N ARG A 72 13.34 -3.23 -2.34
CA ARG A 72 14.38 -4.25 -2.32
C ARG A 72 14.77 -4.66 -0.91
N SER A 73 14.82 -3.71 0.03
CA SER A 73 15.08 -4.05 1.44
C SER A 73 13.90 -4.73 2.15
N LEU A 74 12.67 -4.41 1.75
CA LEU A 74 11.46 -4.98 2.33
C LEU A 74 11.11 -6.37 1.79
N TYR A 75 11.58 -6.72 0.59
CA TYR A 75 11.32 -8.00 -0.09
C TYR A 75 12.58 -8.89 -0.23
N GLN A 76 13.67 -8.58 0.49
CA GLN A 76 14.95 -9.28 0.36
C GLN A 76 14.88 -10.81 0.57
N ASP A 77 13.90 -11.28 1.35
CA ASP A 77 13.63 -12.69 1.67
C ASP A 77 12.49 -13.30 0.84
N ASP A 78 11.88 -12.54 -0.08
CA ASP A 78 10.80 -13.02 -0.94
C ASP A 78 11.36 -13.49 -2.30
N PRO A 79 11.39 -14.80 -2.59
CA PRO A 79 11.93 -15.31 -3.85
C PRO A 79 11.04 -15.01 -5.07
N HIS A 80 9.79 -14.60 -4.85
CA HIS A 80 8.85 -14.29 -5.93
C HIS A 80 8.80 -12.79 -6.25
N TRP A 81 9.34 -11.94 -5.38
CA TRP A 81 9.43 -10.52 -5.66
C TRP A 81 10.49 -10.26 -6.73
N VAL A 82 10.07 -9.53 -7.77
CA VAL A 82 10.95 -9.11 -8.86
C VAL A 82 11.16 -7.61 -8.75
N GLU A 83 12.43 -7.19 -8.72
CA GLU A 83 12.75 -5.76 -8.66
C GLU A 83 12.29 -5.06 -9.95
N PRO A 84 11.47 -4.00 -9.85
CA PRO A 84 11.04 -3.29 -11.04
C PRO A 84 12.19 -2.50 -11.68
N LEU A 85 12.04 -2.18 -12.96
CA LEU A 85 13.07 -1.48 -13.72
C LEU A 85 13.25 -0.04 -13.22
N HIS A 86 14.44 0.24 -12.65
CA HIS A 86 14.76 1.57 -12.11
C HIS A 86 14.67 2.69 -13.16
N LEU A 87 14.92 2.38 -14.43
CA LEU A 87 14.83 3.37 -15.52
C LEU A 87 13.43 3.96 -15.63
N GLU A 88 12.40 3.11 -15.57
CA GLU A 88 10.99 3.53 -15.62
C GLU A 88 10.61 4.29 -14.35
N GLN A 89 10.99 3.76 -13.18
CA GLN A 89 10.63 4.40 -11.92
C GLN A 89 11.26 5.79 -11.73
N ARG A 90 12.43 6.05 -12.33
CA ARG A 90 13.05 7.39 -12.32
C ARG A 90 12.18 8.44 -13.02
N GLN A 91 11.38 8.04 -14.01
CA GLN A 91 10.49 8.96 -14.72
C GLN A 91 9.41 9.55 -13.81
N TRP A 92 9.05 8.88 -12.71
CA TRP A 92 8.13 9.43 -11.72
C TRP A 92 8.63 10.75 -11.12
N PHE A 93 9.94 10.98 -11.07
CA PHE A 93 10.51 12.20 -10.51
C PHE A 93 11.03 13.18 -11.58
N ALA A 94 10.82 12.86 -12.85
CA ALA A 94 11.26 13.68 -13.97
C ALA A 94 10.31 14.87 -14.15
N ALA A 95 10.87 16.05 -14.37
CA ALA A 95 10.09 17.28 -14.48
C ALA A 95 9.30 17.35 -15.80
N ASP A 96 9.74 16.61 -16.81
CA ASP A 96 9.17 16.49 -18.15
C ASP A 96 8.20 15.29 -18.29
N ASN A 97 7.82 14.65 -17.17
CA ASN A 97 6.84 13.57 -17.21
C ASN A 97 5.45 14.15 -17.58
N PRO A 98 4.82 13.69 -18.69
CA PRO A 98 3.52 14.22 -19.15
C PRO A 98 2.39 14.11 -18.13
N PHE A 99 2.49 13.18 -17.16
CA PHE A 99 1.53 13.08 -16.07
C PHE A 99 1.36 14.41 -15.31
N TYR A 100 2.44 15.18 -15.17
CA TYR A 100 2.43 16.45 -14.45
C TYR A 100 1.81 17.62 -15.23
N GLU A 101 1.43 17.43 -16.50
CA GLU A 101 0.67 18.43 -17.26
C GLU A 101 -0.77 18.58 -16.72
N HIS A 102 -1.28 17.53 -16.09
CA HIS A 102 -2.65 17.48 -15.60
C HIS A 102 -2.81 16.97 -14.17
N ALA A 103 -1.75 16.45 -13.54
CA ALA A 103 -1.81 15.94 -12.18
C ALA A 103 -0.70 16.53 -11.29
N GLU A 104 -0.98 16.58 -9.99
CA GLU A 104 0.02 16.85 -8.96
C GLU A 104 0.28 15.56 -8.18
N ALA A 105 1.54 15.27 -7.85
CA ALA A 105 1.88 14.19 -6.94
C ALA A 105 2.88 14.65 -5.86
N ARG A 106 2.81 13.97 -4.72
CA ARG A 106 3.82 14.01 -3.67
C ARG A 106 4.19 12.62 -3.23
N PHE A 107 5.43 12.50 -2.73
CA PHE A 107 6.04 11.25 -2.31
C PHE A 107 6.65 11.47 -0.93
N TRP A 108 6.53 10.46 -0.06
CA TRP A 108 7.08 10.49 1.28
C TRP A 108 7.83 9.20 1.60
N LEU A 109 8.77 9.33 2.54
CA LEU A 109 9.48 8.24 3.19
C LEU A 109 9.13 8.24 4.67
N ALA A 110 8.77 7.07 5.22
CA ALA A 110 8.78 6.82 6.64
C ALA A 110 10.19 6.38 7.05
N LEU A 111 10.77 7.06 8.03
CA LEU A 111 12.09 6.78 8.57
C LEU A 111 11.94 6.35 10.04
N ARG A 112 12.46 5.19 10.41
CA ARG A 112 12.58 4.73 11.80
C ARG A 112 14.05 4.77 12.20
N ASP A 113 14.38 5.54 13.22
CA ASP A 113 15.77 5.78 13.65
C ASP A 113 16.69 6.23 12.49
N GLY A 114 16.13 7.03 11.58
CA GLY A 114 16.82 7.53 10.40
C GLY A 114 16.94 6.55 9.22
N ARG A 115 16.45 5.32 9.35
CA ARG A 115 16.44 4.32 8.28
C ARG A 115 15.09 4.31 7.54
N PRO A 116 15.06 4.30 6.20
CA PRO A 116 13.82 4.11 5.46
C PRO A 116 13.16 2.78 5.80
N VAL A 117 11.90 2.84 6.24
CA VAL A 117 11.06 1.69 6.59
C VAL A 117 9.71 1.68 5.88
N GLY A 118 9.38 2.75 5.17
CA GLY A 118 8.14 2.84 4.41
C GLY A 118 8.16 3.99 3.39
N ARG A 119 7.27 3.94 2.42
CA ARG A 119 7.08 4.95 1.38
C ARG A 119 5.62 4.99 0.93
N ILE A 120 5.18 6.14 0.44
CA ILE A 120 3.85 6.32 -0.15
C ILE A 120 3.88 7.49 -1.14
N SER A 121 3.01 7.44 -2.15
CA SER A 121 2.66 8.61 -2.96
C SER A 121 1.20 8.99 -2.78
N ALA A 122 0.90 10.26 -2.99
CA ALA A 122 -0.45 10.77 -3.14
C ALA A 122 -0.51 11.68 -4.35
N GLN A 123 -1.62 11.64 -5.08
CA GLN A 123 -1.80 12.40 -6.30
C GLN A 123 -3.24 12.87 -6.52
N VAL A 124 -3.36 14.03 -7.17
CA VAL A 124 -4.62 14.62 -7.62
C VAL A 124 -4.55 14.77 -9.14
N ASP A 125 -5.47 14.15 -9.86
CA ASP A 125 -5.54 14.21 -11.32
C ASP A 125 -6.71 15.10 -11.76
N ARG A 126 -6.39 16.24 -12.38
CA ARG A 126 -7.39 17.19 -12.86
C ARG A 126 -8.28 16.58 -13.95
N LEU A 127 -7.75 15.73 -14.84
CA LEU A 127 -8.56 15.09 -15.89
C LEU A 127 -9.57 14.12 -15.30
N HIS A 128 -9.19 13.38 -14.25
CA HIS A 128 -10.12 12.54 -13.50
C HIS A 128 -11.24 13.37 -12.89
N LEU A 129 -10.88 14.47 -12.21
CA LEU A 129 -11.85 15.36 -11.56
C LEU A 129 -12.82 16.02 -12.55
N GLU A 130 -12.33 16.46 -13.72
CA GLU A 130 -13.16 17.04 -14.78
C GLU A 130 -14.20 16.04 -15.30
N ARG A 131 -13.78 14.78 -15.47
CA ARG A 131 -14.61 13.70 -16.01
C ARG A 131 -15.60 13.14 -14.99
N HIS A 132 -15.15 12.87 -13.77
CA HIS A 132 -15.92 12.11 -12.77
C HIS A 132 -16.59 13.00 -11.72
N ARG A 133 -16.07 14.21 -11.48
CA ARG A 133 -16.61 15.20 -10.53
C ARG A 133 -16.89 14.61 -9.15
N ASP A 134 -16.02 13.72 -8.70
CA ASP A 134 -16.18 12.94 -7.46
C ASP A 134 -15.23 13.38 -6.35
N SER A 135 -14.47 14.46 -6.54
CA SER A 135 -13.51 14.98 -5.56
C SER A 135 -12.56 13.90 -5.00
N ALA A 136 -12.17 12.94 -5.85
CA ALA A 136 -11.30 11.84 -5.48
C ALA A 136 -9.82 12.22 -5.66
N GLY A 137 -9.05 11.97 -4.59
CA GLY A 137 -7.60 11.86 -4.62
C GLY A 137 -7.17 10.40 -4.62
N PHE A 138 -5.94 10.16 -5.03
CA PHE A 138 -5.39 8.81 -5.10
C PHE A 138 -4.12 8.67 -4.27
N PHE A 139 -3.89 7.48 -3.74
CA PHE A 139 -2.60 7.11 -3.14
C PHE A 139 -2.04 5.87 -3.82
N GLY A 140 -0.73 5.73 -3.83
CA GLY A 140 -0.03 4.61 -4.45
C GLY A 140 1.36 4.41 -3.88
N LEU A 141 2.13 3.52 -4.50
CA LEU A 141 3.51 3.21 -4.18
C LEU A 141 3.73 2.88 -2.70
N LEU A 142 2.67 2.41 -2.02
CA LEU A 142 2.67 2.13 -0.60
C LEU A 142 3.51 0.88 -0.34
N GLU A 143 4.63 1.07 0.35
CA GLU A 143 5.48 0.01 0.88
C GLU A 143 5.88 0.36 2.30
N ALA A 144 6.03 -0.62 3.18
CA ALA A 144 6.22 -0.43 4.62
C ALA A 144 6.69 -1.75 5.22
N GLU A 145 7.49 -1.67 6.28
CA GLU A 145 7.79 -2.79 7.17
C GLU A 145 6.52 -3.40 7.79
N ASP A 146 6.63 -4.58 8.40
CA ASP A 146 5.52 -5.26 9.08
C ASP A 146 5.16 -4.60 10.43
N GLN A 147 4.82 -3.30 10.38
CA GLN A 147 4.38 -2.49 11.51
C GLN A 147 3.18 -1.63 11.14
N ASP A 148 2.08 -1.80 11.86
CA ASP A 148 0.83 -1.05 11.63
C ASP A 148 1.01 0.46 11.79
N GLU A 149 1.86 0.87 12.74
CA GLU A 149 2.22 2.27 12.97
C GLU A 149 2.76 2.93 11.70
N THR A 150 3.65 2.23 10.98
CA THR A 150 4.30 2.75 9.76
C THR A 150 3.27 2.95 8.64
N VAL A 151 2.39 1.98 8.42
CA VAL A 151 1.32 2.07 7.40
C VAL A 151 0.33 3.19 7.73
N ARG A 152 -0.12 3.27 8.99
CA ARG A 152 -1.04 4.32 9.45
C ARG A 152 -0.45 5.72 9.28
N ALA A 153 0.82 5.92 9.65
CA ALA A 153 1.49 7.21 9.51
C ALA A 153 1.61 7.64 8.03
N LEU A 154 1.93 6.71 7.14
CA LEU A 154 2.01 6.96 5.69
C LEU A 154 0.64 7.32 5.11
N LEU A 155 -0.40 6.53 5.40
CA LEU A 155 -1.77 6.78 4.93
C LEU A 155 -2.29 8.14 5.44
N ALA A 156 -2.12 8.43 6.73
CA ALA A 156 -2.52 9.71 7.31
C ALA A 156 -1.82 10.89 6.60
N THR A 157 -0.52 10.76 6.32
CA THR A 157 0.24 11.80 5.59
C THR A 157 -0.33 12.05 4.19
N ALA A 158 -0.68 10.98 3.46
CA ALA A 158 -1.30 11.09 2.14
C ALA A 158 -2.70 11.70 2.21
N GLU A 159 -3.53 11.26 3.17
CA GLU A 159 -4.88 11.79 3.40
C GLU A 159 -4.85 13.28 3.74
N ASP A 160 -3.93 13.71 4.60
CA ASP A 160 -3.77 15.11 4.99
C ASP A 160 -3.41 15.98 3.78
N TRP A 161 -2.44 15.53 2.98
CA TRP A 161 -2.05 16.24 1.76
C TRP A 161 -3.16 16.34 0.71
N LEU A 162 -3.98 15.29 0.58
CA LEU A 162 -5.16 15.28 -0.31
C LEU A 162 -6.27 16.19 0.22
N ARG A 163 -6.48 16.22 1.54
CA ARG A 163 -7.46 17.10 2.18
C ARG A 163 -7.11 18.58 1.99
N GLU A 164 -5.83 18.93 2.11
CA GLU A 164 -5.33 20.30 1.82
C GLU A 164 -5.63 20.75 0.37
N ARG A 165 -5.82 19.80 -0.55
CA ARG A 165 -6.18 20.04 -1.96
C ARG A 165 -7.67 19.95 -2.25
N GLY A 166 -8.49 19.85 -1.20
CA GLY A 166 -9.95 19.82 -1.34
C GLY A 166 -10.51 18.46 -1.79
N MET A 167 -9.74 17.38 -1.70
CA MET A 167 -10.25 16.04 -1.99
C MET A 167 -11.07 15.52 -0.81
N ALA A 168 -12.23 14.94 -1.11
CA ALA A 168 -13.17 14.39 -0.12
C ALA A 168 -13.07 12.86 -0.02
N HIS A 169 -12.57 12.21 -1.06
CA HIS A 169 -12.44 10.77 -1.18
C HIS A 169 -11.00 10.39 -1.49
N VAL A 170 -10.54 9.28 -0.92
CA VAL A 170 -9.21 8.74 -1.17
C VAL A 170 -9.36 7.32 -1.73
N ARG A 171 -8.70 7.06 -2.85
CA ARG A 171 -8.75 5.76 -3.55
C ARG A 171 -7.35 5.21 -3.77
N GLY A 172 -7.20 3.90 -3.60
CA GLY A 172 -5.94 3.24 -3.90
C GLY A 172 -5.86 1.81 -3.37
N PRO A 173 -4.67 1.19 -3.46
CA PRO A 173 -3.45 1.75 -4.05
C PRO A 173 -3.54 1.85 -5.59
N PHE A 174 -3.06 2.96 -6.13
CA PHE A 174 -3.06 3.31 -7.56
C PHE A 174 -1.79 4.12 -7.85
N ASN A 175 -0.87 3.58 -8.64
CA ASN A 175 0.45 4.20 -8.82
C ASN A 175 0.39 5.32 -9.88
N LEU A 176 0.23 6.57 -9.49
CA LEU A 176 0.20 7.76 -10.38
C LEU A 176 -0.93 7.75 -11.42
N SER A 177 -0.85 6.95 -12.50
CA SER A 177 -1.80 6.88 -13.62
C SER A 177 -2.28 5.44 -13.88
N VAL A 178 -3.32 5.31 -14.70
CA VAL A 178 -3.92 4.00 -15.09
C VAL A 178 -2.96 3.07 -15.82
N ASN A 179 -1.86 3.62 -16.35
CA ASN A 179 -0.86 2.88 -17.11
C ASN A 179 0.23 2.27 -16.22
N GLN A 180 0.12 2.42 -14.90
CA GLN A 180 0.99 1.76 -13.94
C GLN A 180 0.20 0.76 -13.08
N GLU A 181 0.89 0.11 -12.15
CA GLU A 181 0.30 -0.89 -11.25
C GLU A 181 -0.83 -0.30 -10.40
N CYS A 182 -1.92 -1.05 -10.33
CA CYS A 182 -3.11 -0.71 -9.56
C CYS A 182 -3.53 -1.91 -8.71
N GLY A 183 -3.98 -1.62 -7.49
CA GLY A 183 -4.46 -2.64 -6.56
C GLY A 183 -3.40 -3.23 -5.64
N LEU A 184 -3.89 -4.01 -4.68
CA LEU A 184 -3.09 -4.74 -3.72
C LEU A 184 -3.19 -6.24 -4.00
N LEU A 185 -2.05 -6.94 -3.97
CA LEU A 185 -2.02 -8.40 -3.99
C LEU A 185 -2.59 -8.95 -2.68
N VAL A 186 -3.69 -9.69 -2.77
CA VAL A 186 -4.38 -10.31 -1.61
C VAL A 186 -4.28 -11.84 -1.59
N ASP A 187 -3.89 -12.46 -2.71
CA ASP A 187 -3.72 -13.90 -2.88
C ASP A 187 -2.73 -14.18 -4.04
N GLY A 188 -2.10 -15.36 -4.06
CA GLY A 188 -1.14 -15.76 -5.11
C GLY A 188 0.31 -15.35 -4.84
N PHE A 189 0.70 -15.22 -3.56
CA PHE A 189 2.05 -14.84 -3.12
C PHE A 189 3.15 -15.87 -3.47
N ASP A 190 2.76 -17.05 -3.97
CA ASP A 190 3.63 -18.18 -4.34
C ASP A 190 4.11 -18.13 -5.80
N ARG A 191 3.85 -17.04 -6.52
CA ARG A 191 4.20 -16.88 -7.93
C ARG A 191 4.77 -15.50 -8.20
N PRO A 192 5.74 -15.38 -9.12
CA PRO A 192 6.21 -14.07 -9.54
C PRO A 192 5.09 -13.28 -10.22
N PRO A 193 5.03 -11.96 -10.05
CA PRO A 193 4.08 -11.12 -10.76
C PRO A 193 4.34 -11.17 -12.27
N MET A 194 3.27 -11.12 -13.07
CA MET A 194 3.38 -10.87 -14.51
C MET A 194 3.61 -9.37 -14.76
N LEU A 195 3.99 -9.01 -15.98
CA LEU A 195 4.20 -7.62 -16.37
C LEU A 195 2.99 -6.73 -15.99
N MET A 196 3.25 -5.61 -15.32
CA MET A 196 2.25 -4.64 -14.81
C MET A 196 1.34 -5.15 -13.68
N MET A 197 1.63 -6.30 -13.08
CA MET A 197 0.98 -6.72 -11.83
C MET A 197 1.80 -6.27 -10.63
N GLY A 198 1.15 -5.62 -9.67
CA GLY A 198 1.77 -5.33 -8.38
C GLY A 198 2.08 -6.59 -7.59
N HIS A 199 3.12 -6.54 -6.77
CA HIS A 199 3.44 -7.54 -5.73
C HIS A 199 3.27 -6.88 -4.37
N ALA A 200 2.84 -7.63 -3.36
CA ALA A 200 2.71 -7.10 -2.01
C ALA A 200 3.02 -8.18 -0.97
N ARG A 201 3.37 -7.76 0.26
CA ARG A 201 3.46 -8.69 1.38
C ARG A 201 2.08 -9.10 1.91
N PRO A 202 1.89 -10.34 2.40
CA PRO A 202 0.61 -10.81 2.91
C PRO A 202 0.02 -9.97 4.06
N TYR A 203 0.86 -9.33 4.87
CA TYR A 203 0.40 -8.55 6.01
C TYR A 203 -0.41 -7.31 5.62
N TYR A 204 -0.36 -6.85 4.37
CA TYR A 204 -1.17 -5.70 3.94
C TYR A 204 -2.66 -6.01 3.90
N ALA A 205 -3.05 -7.27 3.68
CA ALA A 205 -4.48 -7.64 3.61
C ALA A 205 -5.21 -7.44 4.95
N ALA A 206 -4.48 -7.37 6.06
CA ALA A 206 -5.04 -7.17 7.40
C ALA A 206 -5.06 -5.70 7.86
N ARG A 207 -4.62 -4.75 7.02
CA ARG A 207 -4.38 -3.34 7.39
C ARG A 207 -5.33 -2.36 6.73
#